data_AF-A0A350CD22-F1
#
_entry.id   AF-A0A350CD22-F1
#
_cell.length_a   1.000
_cell.length_b   1.000
_cell.length_c   1.000
_cell.angle_alpha   90.00
_cell.angle_beta   90.00
_cell.angle_gamma   90.00
#
_symmetry.space_group_name_H-M   'P 1'
#
loop_
_entity.id
_entity.type
_entity.pdbx_description
1 polymer ?
#
loop_
_entity_poly.entity_id
_entity_poly.type
_entity_poly.pdbx_seq_one_letter_code
_entity_poly.pdbx_strand_id
1 'polypeptide(L)'
;MSVTSGSESVVGVTAVAAVTDGIAGLTPEEADRRRFEERLQRALKDGAFLVLQVDPRRYEQAVQRLSQRYPLEIVDLEGLFLDSLMAAAAQAGVQWELVLKTDTVPQGPDWDKLLLLVARAMPAVEQRLRSAERTLLVIYPGLLARYDQMDLLARLSQDVGRANGIPGLWLLLPGDQQPLLDGRAVPLINPAQRNCIPSNWLGAQMESVVNERGGK
;
A
#
# COMPACT_ATOMS: atom_id res chain seq x y z
N MET A 1 16.46 -81.35 -2.18
CA MET A 1 15.81 -81.74 -0.91
C MET A 1 15.35 -80.47 -0.21
N SER A 2 14.05 -80.37 0.02
CA SER A 2 13.39 -79.26 0.72
C SER A 2 13.45 -79.50 2.23
N VAL A 3 13.71 -78.44 3.01
CA VAL A 3 13.13 -78.28 4.36
C VAL A 3 12.85 -76.80 4.60
N THR A 4 11.58 -76.54 4.87
CA THR A 4 10.90 -75.34 5.34
C THR A 4 11.16 -75.03 6.81
N SER A 5 11.24 -73.76 7.19
CA SER A 5 10.76 -73.19 8.48
C SER A 5 10.91 -71.67 8.37
N GLY A 6 9.88 -70.81 8.41
CA GLY A 6 8.68 -70.82 9.23
C GLY A 6 8.97 -70.04 10.53
N SER A 7 8.56 -68.77 10.61
CA SER A 7 7.92 -68.13 11.77
C SER A 7 7.80 -66.60 11.64
N GLU A 8 6.63 -66.13 12.05
CA GLU A 8 6.03 -64.80 11.94
C GLU A 8 6.44 -63.79 13.05
N SER A 9 6.23 -62.52 12.72
CA SER A 9 5.68 -61.42 13.54
C SER A 9 6.37 -60.98 14.84
N VAL A 10 6.74 -59.69 14.93
CA VAL A 10 6.24 -58.76 15.98
C VAL A 10 6.23 -57.32 15.43
N VAL A 11 5.06 -56.69 15.60
CA VAL A 11 4.75 -55.29 15.37
C VAL A 11 5.44 -54.43 16.43
N GLY A 12 6.10 -53.35 16.00
CA GLY A 12 6.61 -52.30 16.88
C GLY A 12 6.62 -50.97 16.14
N VAL A 13 5.44 -50.36 15.97
CA VAL A 13 5.36 -48.95 15.57
C VAL A 13 5.78 -48.12 16.77
N THR A 14 7.06 -47.79 16.83
CA THR A 14 7.57 -46.84 17.81
C THR A 14 7.05 -45.45 17.42
N ALA A 15 6.03 -44.99 18.12
CA ALA A 15 5.63 -43.60 18.11
C ALA A 15 6.82 -42.77 18.60
N VAL A 16 7.49 -42.07 17.68
CA VAL A 16 8.51 -41.09 18.03
C VAL A 16 7.77 -39.90 18.61
N ALA A 17 7.67 -39.86 19.94
CA ALA A 17 7.27 -38.69 20.68
C ALA A 17 8.19 -37.54 20.28
N ALA A 18 7.65 -36.56 19.56
CA ALA A 18 8.35 -35.33 19.23
C ALA A 18 8.58 -34.57 20.53
N VAL A 19 9.78 -34.75 21.09
CA VAL A 19 10.35 -33.91 22.13
C VAL A 19 10.49 -32.51 21.55
N THR A 20 9.72 -31.59 22.12
CA THR A 20 9.89 -30.15 22.00
C THR A 20 11.26 -29.77 22.54
N ASP A 21 12.13 -29.25 21.67
CA ASP A 21 13.32 -28.52 22.09
C ASP A 21 13.58 -27.31 21.18
N GLY A 22 13.29 -26.12 21.71
CA GLY A 22 14.29 -25.06 21.84
C GLY A 22 15.08 -24.54 20.64
N ILE A 23 14.57 -24.58 19.40
CA ILE A 23 15.15 -23.79 18.30
C ILE A 23 14.16 -22.69 17.93
N ALA A 24 14.49 -21.46 18.27
CA ALA A 24 13.76 -20.25 17.90
C ALA A 24 13.80 -20.02 16.38
N GLY A 25 13.09 -20.85 15.62
CA GLY A 25 12.70 -20.57 14.25
C GLY A 25 11.40 -19.79 14.28
N LEU A 26 11.43 -18.53 13.84
CA LEU A 26 10.19 -17.80 13.56
C LEU A 26 9.36 -18.64 12.61
N THR A 27 8.06 -18.78 12.88
CA THR A 27 7.15 -19.36 11.89
C THR A 27 7.28 -18.57 10.59
N PRO A 28 7.08 -19.17 9.40
CA PRO A 28 7.15 -18.43 8.14
C PRO A 28 6.29 -17.16 8.16
N GLU A 29 5.11 -17.25 8.77
CA GLU A 29 4.19 -16.13 8.99
C GLU A 29 4.82 -14.99 9.80
N GLU A 30 5.48 -15.32 10.91
CA GLU A 30 6.13 -14.34 11.78
C GLU A 30 7.37 -13.73 11.12
N ALA A 31 8.12 -14.51 10.35
CA ALA A 31 9.23 -14.00 9.55
C ALA A 31 8.75 -13.01 8.48
N ASP A 32 7.65 -13.30 7.80
CA ASP A 32 7.05 -12.42 6.80
C ASP A 32 6.54 -11.11 7.41
N ARG A 33 5.87 -11.19 8.57
CA ARG A 33 5.46 -10.01 9.36
C ARG A 33 6.65 -9.12 9.67
N ARG A 34 7.71 -9.68 10.26
CA ARG A 34 8.91 -8.91 10.65
C ARG A 34 9.61 -8.29 9.45
N ARG A 35 9.79 -9.03 8.35
CA ARG A 35 10.39 -8.49 7.12
C ARG A 35 9.58 -7.34 6.52
N PHE A 36 8.25 -7.41 6.60
CA PHE A 36 7.39 -6.31 6.19
C PHE A 36 7.60 -5.08 7.08
N GLU A 37 7.59 -5.25 8.41
CA GLU A 37 7.79 -4.16 9.36
C GLU A 37 9.17 -3.49 9.25
N GLU A 38 10.24 -4.27 9.17
CA GLU A 38 11.60 -3.78 8.99
C GLU A 38 11.74 -2.93 7.72
N ARG A 39 11.05 -3.35 6.65
CA ARG A 39 11.02 -2.62 5.38
C ARG A 39 10.25 -1.30 5.49
N LEU A 40 9.11 -1.27 6.17
CA LEU A 40 8.39 -0.02 6.43
C LEU A 40 9.23 0.93 7.31
N GLN A 41 9.90 0.42 8.34
CA GLN A 41 10.78 1.21 9.21
C GLN A 41 11.96 1.81 8.42
N ARG A 42 12.60 1.02 7.56
CA ARG A 42 13.67 1.51 6.69
C ARG A 42 13.16 2.55 5.70
N ALA A 43 12.00 2.32 5.09
CA ALA A 43 11.36 3.26 4.17
C ALA A 43 10.98 4.59 4.84
N LEU A 44 10.59 4.57 6.12
CA LEU A 44 10.36 5.80 6.89
C LEU A 44 11.65 6.56 7.17
N LYS A 45 12.72 5.83 7.51
CA LYS A 45 14.00 6.44 7.87
C LYS A 45 14.70 7.06 6.66
N ASP A 46 14.77 6.31 5.56
CA ASP A 46 15.58 6.68 4.40
C ASP A 46 14.77 7.48 3.37
N GLY A 47 13.44 7.49 3.52
CA GLY A 47 12.51 8.00 2.53
C GLY A 47 12.40 7.06 1.33
N ALA A 48 11.21 6.52 1.08
CA ALA A 48 10.99 5.62 -0.05
C ALA A 48 9.61 5.81 -0.71
N PHE A 49 9.58 5.55 -2.02
CA PHE A 49 8.35 5.33 -2.75
C PHE A 49 7.92 3.86 -2.62
N LEU A 50 6.78 3.61 -1.97
CA LEU A 50 6.23 2.26 -1.80
C LEU A 50 4.82 2.17 -2.38
N VAL A 51 4.50 1.01 -2.94
CA VAL A 51 3.14 0.59 -3.27
C VAL A 51 2.78 -0.56 -2.33
N LEU A 52 1.83 -0.29 -1.44
CA LEU A 52 1.30 -1.22 -0.46
C LEU A 52 -0.01 -1.80 -1.00
N GLN A 53 -0.05 -3.12 -1.14
CA GLN A 53 -1.19 -3.84 -1.69
C GLN A 53 -1.93 -4.60 -0.61
N VAL A 54 -3.25 -4.50 -0.60
CA VAL A 54 -4.10 -5.10 0.43
C VAL A 54 -5.37 -5.70 -0.16
N ASP A 55 -5.89 -6.75 0.46
CA ASP A 55 -7.23 -7.25 0.18
C ASP A 55 -8.24 -6.08 0.25
N PRO A 56 -9.09 -5.87 -0.78
CA PRO A 56 -10.05 -4.77 -0.81
C PRO A 56 -10.95 -4.71 0.43
N ARG A 57 -11.32 -5.86 1.01
CA ARG A 57 -12.17 -5.96 2.21
C ARG A 57 -11.46 -5.47 3.48
N ARG A 58 -10.13 -5.36 3.43
CA ARG A 58 -9.28 -4.90 4.54
C ARG A 58 -8.62 -3.55 4.26
N TYR A 59 -9.02 -2.85 3.21
CA TYR A 59 -8.44 -1.56 2.83
C TYR A 59 -8.49 -0.55 3.99
N GLU A 60 -9.68 -0.30 4.53
CA GLU A 60 -9.88 0.61 5.68
C GLU A 60 -9.11 0.16 6.93
N GLN A 61 -9.06 -1.15 7.18
CA GLN A 61 -8.29 -1.71 8.28
C GLN A 61 -6.78 -1.43 8.10
N ALA A 62 -6.27 -1.51 6.88
CA ALA A 62 -4.88 -1.19 6.58
C ALA A 62 -4.58 0.29 6.76
N VAL A 63 -5.47 1.18 6.30
CA VAL A 63 -5.33 2.63 6.52
C VAL A 63 -5.22 2.94 8.02
N GLN A 64 -6.16 2.41 8.82
CA GLN A 64 -6.15 2.58 10.28
C GLN A 64 -4.89 2.03 10.93
N ARG A 65 -4.46 0.81 10.58
CA ARG A 65 -3.24 0.23 11.18
C ARG A 65 -1.98 0.98 10.80
N LEU A 66 -1.81 1.34 9.54
CA LEU A 66 -0.63 2.06 9.06
C LEU A 66 -0.51 3.42 9.78
N SER A 67 -1.62 4.16 9.85
CA SER A 67 -1.66 5.47 10.52
C SER A 67 -1.50 5.41 12.04
N GLN A 68 -1.94 4.33 12.68
CA GLN A 68 -1.73 4.15 14.13
C GLN A 68 -0.29 3.76 14.47
N ARG A 69 0.36 2.93 13.63
CA ARG A 69 1.68 2.36 13.93
C ARG A 69 2.83 3.22 13.43
N TYR A 70 2.59 4.10 12.47
CA TYR A 70 3.62 4.92 11.84
C TYR A 70 3.17 6.39 11.76
N PRO A 71 4.10 7.36 11.88
CA PRO A 71 3.79 8.79 11.84
C PRO A 71 3.55 9.26 10.40
N LEU A 72 2.50 8.76 9.76
CA LEU A 72 2.16 9.05 8.37
C LEU A 72 1.22 10.25 8.26
N GLU A 73 1.33 10.96 7.15
CA GLU A 73 0.34 11.95 6.74
C GLU A 73 -0.59 11.32 5.70
N ILE A 74 -1.84 11.08 6.10
CA ILE A 74 -2.84 10.47 5.20
C ILE A 74 -3.36 11.55 4.25
N VAL A 75 -3.35 11.24 2.95
CA VAL A 75 -3.94 12.09 1.92
C VAL A 75 -4.97 11.28 1.15
N ASP A 76 -6.23 11.68 1.32
CA ASP A 76 -7.31 11.31 0.40
C ASP A 76 -7.09 12.07 -0.92
N LEU A 77 -6.59 11.36 -1.94
CA LEU A 77 -6.30 11.98 -3.22
C LEU A 77 -7.57 12.33 -3.98
N GLU A 78 -8.63 11.55 -3.82
CA GLU A 78 -9.90 11.77 -4.49
C GLU A 78 -10.57 13.04 -3.98
N GLY A 79 -10.67 13.20 -2.66
CA GLY A 79 -11.16 14.43 -2.05
C GLY A 79 -10.34 15.65 -2.48
N LEU A 80 -9.01 15.58 -2.36
CA LEU A 80 -8.10 16.66 -2.75
C LEU A 80 -8.25 17.04 -4.24
N PHE A 81 -8.38 16.05 -5.11
CA PHE A 81 -8.60 16.25 -6.54
C PHE A 81 -9.94 16.92 -6.82
N LEU A 82 -11.02 16.44 -6.21
CA LEU A 82 -12.37 16.98 -6.42
C LEU A 82 -12.46 18.44 -5.97
N ASP A 83 -11.91 18.76 -4.79
CA ASP A 83 -11.86 20.14 -4.28
C ASP A 83 -11.10 21.06 -5.26
N SER A 84 -9.96 20.58 -5.76
CA SER A 84 -9.14 21.32 -6.73
C SER A 84 -9.85 21.50 -8.08
N LEU A 85 -10.57 20.48 -8.54
CA LEU A 85 -11.30 20.50 -9.81
C LEU A 85 -12.52 21.43 -9.73
N MET A 86 -13.26 21.41 -8.62
CA MET A 86 -14.36 22.33 -8.36
C MET A 86 -13.88 23.78 -8.33
N ALA A 87 -12.75 24.05 -7.67
CA ALA A 87 -12.14 25.38 -7.65
C ALA A 87 -11.73 25.84 -9.06
N ALA A 88 -11.11 24.96 -9.86
CA ALA A 88 -10.74 25.25 -11.23
C ALA A 88 -11.96 25.51 -12.13
N ALA A 89 -13.06 24.76 -11.94
CA ALA A 89 -14.31 24.94 -12.66
C ALA A 89 -14.92 26.32 -12.37
N ALA A 90 -15.00 26.69 -11.08
CA ALA A 90 -15.50 27.99 -10.64
C ALA A 90 -14.68 29.15 -11.23
N GLN A 91 -13.36 29.06 -11.19
CA GLN A 91 -12.47 30.07 -11.77
C GLN A 91 -12.62 30.20 -13.30
N ALA A 92 -12.90 29.10 -13.98
CA ALA A 92 -13.10 29.08 -15.43
C ALA A 92 -14.55 29.42 -15.86
N GLY A 93 -15.47 29.66 -14.90
CA GLY A 93 -16.88 29.89 -15.20
C GLY A 93 -17.61 28.67 -15.78
N VAL A 94 -17.10 27.45 -15.53
CA VAL A 94 -17.69 26.20 -16.00
C VAL A 94 -18.70 25.71 -14.97
N GLN A 95 -19.92 25.39 -15.43
CA GLN A 95 -20.96 24.82 -14.57
C GLN A 95 -20.56 23.42 -14.10
N TRP A 96 -20.70 23.14 -12.80
CA TRP A 96 -20.30 21.85 -12.23
C TRP A 96 -21.11 20.68 -12.80
N GLU A 97 -22.39 20.89 -13.09
CA GLU A 97 -23.26 19.89 -13.71
C GLU A 97 -22.76 19.49 -15.10
N LEU A 98 -22.14 20.40 -15.84
CA LEU A 98 -21.52 20.09 -17.13
C LEU A 98 -20.28 19.20 -16.93
N VAL A 99 -19.45 19.49 -15.93
CA VAL A 99 -18.29 18.66 -15.57
C VAL A 99 -18.73 17.23 -15.24
N LEU A 100 -19.73 17.08 -14.36
CA LEU A 100 -20.29 15.77 -14.00
C LEU A 100 -20.84 15.03 -15.23
N LYS A 101 -21.61 15.73 -16.08
CA LYS A 101 -22.16 15.15 -17.30
C LYS A 101 -21.06 14.65 -18.24
N THR A 102 -20.02 15.44 -18.45
CA THR A 102 -18.87 15.06 -19.29
C THR A 102 -18.13 13.85 -18.70
N ASP A 103 -17.96 13.78 -17.38
CA ASP A 103 -17.28 12.65 -16.73
C ASP A 103 -18.04 11.31 -16.88
N THR A 104 -19.36 11.34 -17.02
CA THR A 104 -20.14 10.09 -17.27
C THR A 104 -19.88 9.44 -18.62
N VAL A 105 -19.24 10.15 -19.57
CA VAL A 105 -18.92 9.64 -20.91
C VAL A 105 -17.41 9.75 -21.19
N PRO A 106 -16.58 8.87 -20.58
CA PRO A 106 -15.15 8.84 -20.85
C PRO A 106 -14.86 8.67 -22.34
N GLN A 107 -13.84 9.37 -22.85
CA GLN A 107 -13.46 9.37 -24.27
C GLN A 107 -14.56 9.89 -25.22
N GLY A 108 -15.61 10.53 -24.68
CA GLY A 108 -16.62 11.22 -25.46
C GLY A 108 -16.12 12.54 -26.07
N PRO A 109 -16.96 13.23 -26.86
CA PRO A 109 -16.56 14.42 -27.62
C PRO A 109 -16.01 15.59 -26.78
N ASP A 110 -16.44 15.72 -25.52
CA ASP A 110 -16.01 16.78 -24.61
C ASP A 110 -14.93 16.33 -23.62
N TRP A 111 -14.44 15.08 -23.72
CA TRP A 111 -13.48 14.52 -22.79
C TRP A 111 -12.17 15.32 -22.73
N ASP A 112 -11.64 15.74 -23.88
CA ASP A 112 -10.42 16.56 -23.94
C ASP A 112 -10.59 17.91 -23.23
N LYS A 113 -11.80 18.48 -23.25
CA LYS A 113 -12.10 19.73 -22.52
C LYS A 113 -12.11 19.50 -21.02
N LEU A 114 -12.62 18.35 -20.56
CA LEU A 114 -12.52 17.96 -19.16
C LEU A 114 -11.06 17.76 -18.75
N LEU A 115 -10.25 17.10 -19.59
CA LEU A 115 -8.81 16.94 -19.31
C LEU A 115 -8.07 18.29 -19.25
N LEU A 116 -8.44 19.29 -20.06
CA LEU A 116 -7.90 20.65 -19.93
C LEU A 116 -8.27 21.29 -18.58
N LEU A 117 -9.48 21.05 -18.07
CA LEU A 117 -9.89 21.54 -16.75
C LEU A 117 -9.13 20.80 -15.63
N VAL A 118 -8.97 19.48 -15.76
CA VAL A 118 -8.15 18.67 -14.85
C VAL A 118 -6.72 19.18 -14.79
N ALA A 119 -6.10 19.43 -15.95
CA ALA A 119 -4.73 19.96 -16.02
C ALA A 119 -4.56 21.30 -15.29
N ARG A 120 -5.62 22.11 -15.18
CA ARG A 120 -5.61 23.35 -14.38
C ARG A 120 -5.72 23.11 -12.88
N ALA A 121 -6.36 22.02 -12.46
CA ALA A 121 -6.51 21.65 -11.05
C ALA A 121 -5.25 20.98 -10.48
N MET A 122 -4.53 20.20 -11.30
CA MET A 122 -3.40 19.38 -10.86
C MET A 122 -2.24 20.13 -10.18
N PRO A 123 -1.88 21.39 -10.54
CA PRO A 123 -0.86 22.14 -9.81
C PRO A 123 -1.16 22.29 -8.32
N ALA A 124 -2.43 22.50 -7.93
CA ALA A 124 -2.82 22.61 -6.53
C ALA A 124 -2.68 21.26 -5.80
N VAL A 125 -3.09 20.16 -6.46
CA VAL A 125 -2.92 18.80 -5.96
C VAL A 125 -1.44 18.48 -5.74
N GLU A 126 -0.60 18.74 -6.74
CA GLU A 126 0.85 18.50 -6.66
C GLU A 126 1.51 19.34 -5.57
N GLN A 127 1.14 20.63 -5.45
CA GLN A 127 1.64 21.50 -4.40
C GLN A 127 1.29 20.97 -3.00
N ARG A 128 0.05 20.52 -2.78
CA ARG A 128 -0.37 19.94 -1.51
C ARG A 128 0.43 18.70 -1.15
N LEU A 129 0.67 17.80 -2.10
CA LEU A 129 1.49 16.60 -1.89
C LEU A 129 2.96 16.96 -1.60
N ARG A 130 3.50 17.97 -2.29
CA ARG A 130 4.89 18.44 -2.08
C ARG A 130 5.10 19.15 -0.75
N SER A 131 4.04 19.70 -0.15
CA SER A 131 4.09 20.35 1.17
C SER A 131 4.15 19.38 2.36
N ALA A 132 4.21 18.08 2.11
CA ALA A 132 4.23 17.05 3.16
C ALA A 132 5.43 17.19 4.09
N GLU A 133 5.16 17.25 5.40
CA GLU A 133 6.19 17.29 6.43
C GLU A 133 6.60 15.89 6.90
N ARG A 134 5.81 14.88 6.56
CA ARG A 134 6.04 13.47 6.89
C ARG A 134 5.82 12.59 5.67
N THR A 135 6.15 11.31 5.80
CA THR A 135 5.85 10.31 4.75
C THR A 135 4.34 10.29 4.49
N LEU A 136 3.99 10.48 3.22
CA LEU A 136 2.61 10.45 2.76
C LEU A 136 2.09 9.01 2.70
N LEU A 137 0.87 8.78 3.18
CA LEU A 137 0.05 7.64 2.82
C LEU A 137 -1.09 8.14 1.93
N VAL A 138 -0.95 7.94 0.62
CA VAL A 138 -1.96 8.35 -0.36
C VAL A 138 -2.96 7.22 -0.56
N ILE A 139 -4.22 7.52 -0.31
CA ILE A 139 -5.36 6.63 -0.52
C ILE A 139 -6.18 7.07 -1.73
N TYR A 140 -6.95 6.14 -2.29
CA TYR A 140 -7.78 6.33 -3.48
C TYR A 140 -7.07 6.96 -4.71
N PRO A 141 -5.86 6.51 -5.11
CA PRO A 141 -5.14 7.12 -6.23
C PRO A 141 -5.68 6.77 -7.63
N GLY A 142 -6.77 6.00 -7.73
CA GLY A 142 -7.30 5.46 -9.00
C GLY A 142 -7.59 6.53 -10.05
N LEU A 143 -8.10 7.69 -9.62
CA LEU A 143 -8.42 8.83 -10.49
C LEU A 143 -7.24 9.30 -11.35
N LEU A 144 -6.00 9.10 -10.91
CA LEU A 144 -4.83 9.51 -11.68
C LEU A 144 -4.75 8.76 -13.00
N ALA A 145 -5.14 7.49 -13.02
CA ALA A 145 -5.21 6.73 -14.27
C ALA A 145 -6.41 7.15 -15.12
N ARG A 146 -7.57 7.38 -14.50
CA ARG A 146 -8.79 7.84 -15.17
C ARG A 146 -8.56 9.13 -15.97
N TYR A 147 -7.88 10.12 -15.37
CA TYR A 147 -7.69 11.44 -15.97
C TYR A 147 -6.29 11.68 -16.57
N ASP A 148 -5.57 10.61 -16.91
CA ASP A 148 -4.26 10.70 -17.59
C ASP A 148 -3.17 11.45 -16.78
N GLN A 149 -3.23 11.38 -15.45
CA GLN A 149 -2.34 12.07 -14.50
C GLN A 149 -1.29 11.15 -13.86
N MET A 150 -0.99 9.99 -14.47
CA MET A 150 0.01 9.05 -13.96
C MET A 150 1.42 9.65 -13.85
N ASP A 151 1.75 10.64 -14.68
CA ASP A 151 3.04 11.34 -14.66
C ASP A 151 3.29 12.07 -13.34
N LEU A 152 2.25 12.44 -12.59
CA LEU A 152 2.41 13.01 -11.25
C LEU A 152 3.13 12.03 -10.32
N LEU A 153 2.76 10.74 -10.35
CA LEU A 153 3.41 9.72 -9.51
C LEU A 153 4.88 9.56 -9.90
N ALA A 154 5.18 9.57 -11.20
CA ALA A 154 6.56 9.48 -11.68
C ALA A 154 7.40 10.65 -11.15
N ARG A 155 6.90 11.90 -11.25
CA ARG A 155 7.59 13.09 -10.72
C ARG A 155 7.77 13.03 -9.21
N LEU A 156 6.72 12.73 -8.45
CA LEU A 156 6.80 12.64 -6.99
C LEU A 156 7.75 11.53 -6.54
N SER A 157 7.74 10.38 -7.23
CA SER A 157 8.63 9.25 -6.90
C SER A 157 10.11 9.61 -7.03
N GLN A 158 10.46 10.48 -7.99
CA GLN A 158 11.83 10.94 -8.20
C GLN A 158 12.29 11.89 -7.10
N ASP A 159 11.36 12.60 -6.46
CA ASP A 159 11.67 13.58 -5.43
C ASP A 159 11.65 13.00 -4.00
N VAL A 160 11.33 11.72 -3.83
CA VAL A 160 11.38 11.08 -2.51
C VAL A 160 12.81 11.02 -1.96
N GLY A 161 12.98 11.35 -0.67
CA GLY A 161 14.25 11.22 0.04
C GLY A 161 15.31 12.25 -0.34
N ARG A 162 14.97 13.25 -1.16
CA ARG A 162 15.86 14.38 -1.51
C ARG A 162 15.77 15.49 -0.46
N ALA A 163 16.84 16.26 -0.30
CA ALA A 163 16.92 17.33 0.71
C ALA A 163 15.82 18.41 0.63
N ASN A 164 15.28 18.67 -0.56
CA ASN A 164 14.14 19.58 -0.81
C ASN A 164 12.94 18.85 -1.43
N GLY A 165 12.88 17.52 -1.25
CA GLY A 165 11.86 16.66 -1.79
C GLY A 165 10.79 16.30 -0.77
N ILE A 166 10.02 15.25 -1.05
CA ILE A 166 9.06 14.72 -0.09
C ILE A 166 9.71 13.66 0.82
N PRO A 167 9.37 13.60 2.13
CA PRO A 167 10.00 12.66 3.06
C PRO A 167 9.78 11.19 2.68
N GLY A 168 8.65 10.87 2.07
CA GLY A 168 8.28 9.52 1.65
C GLY A 168 6.92 9.52 0.96
N LEU A 169 6.67 8.54 0.09
CA LEU A 169 5.40 8.41 -0.63
C LEU A 169 4.95 6.95 -0.65
N TRP A 170 3.92 6.63 0.10
CA TRP A 170 3.32 5.30 0.12
C TRP A 170 1.94 5.37 -0.54
N LEU A 171 1.70 4.53 -1.54
CA LEU A 171 0.38 4.36 -2.16
C LEU A 171 -0.27 3.11 -1.59
N LEU A 172 -1.52 3.22 -1.12
CA LEU A 172 -2.30 2.05 -0.71
C LEU A 172 -3.27 1.65 -1.83
N LEU A 173 -3.10 0.44 -2.37
CA LEU A 173 -3.89 -0.09 -3.47
C LEU A 173 -4.63 -1.36 -3.07
N PRO A 174 -5.88 -1.53 -3.50
CA PRO A 174 -6.56 -2.82 -3.42
C PRO A 174 -5.92 -3.84 -4.38
N GLY A 175 -5.88 -5.11 -3.96
CA GLY A 175 -5.41 -6.25 -4.75
C GLY A 175 -4.12 -6.87 -4.23
N ASP A 176 -3.66 -7.91 -4.91
CA ASP A 176 -2.46 -8.69 -4.55
C ASP A 176 -1.58 -9.04 -5.77
N GLN A 177 -2.02 -8.67 -6.99
CA GLN A 177 -1.36 -8.91 -8.27
C GLN A 177 -0.57 -7.67 -8.74
N GLN A 178 -0.26 -7.55 -10.03
CA GLN A 178 0.36 -6.34 -10.59
C GLN A 178 -0.37 -5.08 -10.11
N PRO A 179 0.33 -4.06 -9.56
CA PRO A 179 -0.32 -2.85 -9.09
C PRO A 179 -0.80 -2.04 -10.29
N LEU A 180 -2.11 -1.97 -10.44
CA LEU A 180 -2.81 -1.23 -11.48
C LEU A 180 -3.66 -0.13 -10.84
N LEU A 181 -3.69 1.04 -11.48
CA LEU A 181 -4.68 2.09 -11.27
C LEU A 181 -5.55 2.13 -12.51
N ASP A 182 -6.83 1.80 -12.39
CA ASP A 182 -7.78 1.72 -13.52
C ASP A 182 -7.17 1.06 -14.79
N GLY A 183 -6.49 -0.07 -14.61
CA GLY A 183 -5.86 -0.84 -15.71
C GLY A 183 -4.48 -0.35 -16.16
N ARG A 184 -3.98 0.77 -15.64
CA ARG A 184 -2.65 1.31 -15.94
C ARG A 184 -1.62 0.91 -14.88
N ALA A 185 -0.44 0.47 -15.32
CA ALA A 185 0.62 0.07 -14.39
C ALA A 185 1.19 1.26 -13.62
N VAL A 186 1.35 1.10 -12.31
CA VAL A 186 2.04 2.09 -11.47
C VAL A 186 3.54 2.09 -11.82
N PRO A 187 4.17 3.28 -11.97
CA PRO A 187 5.57 3.38 -12.40
C PRO A 187 6.54 2.96 -11.28
N LEU A 188 6.79 1.66 -11.18
CA LEU A 188 7.79 1.09 -10.27
C LEU A 188 9.16 1.06 -10.94
N ILE A 189 10.18 1.54 -10.21
CA ILE A 189 11.59 1.51 -10.61
C ILE A 189 12.18 0.11 -10.33
N ASN A 190 11.78 -0.53 -9.23
CA ASN A 190 12.26 -1.87 -8.88
C ASN A 190 11.20 -2.67 -8.10
N PRO A 191 11.35 -4.02 -8.03
CA PRO A 191 10.37 -4.87 -7.34
C PRO A 191 10.22 -4.60 -5.83
N ALA A 192 11.24 -4.06 -5.17
CA ALA A 192 11.21 -3.82 -3.73
C ALA A 192 10.24 -2.71 -3.32
N GLN A 193 9.86 -1.83 -4.26
CA GLN A 193 8.85 -0.81 -4.05
C GLN A 193 7.44 -1.40 -3.90
N ARG A 194 7.18 -2.60 -4.46
CA ARG A 194 5.90 -3.30 -4.33
C ARG A 194 5.90 -4.19 -3.09
N ASN A 195 4.87 -4.07 -2.28
CA ASN A 195 4.74 -4.78 -1.01
C ASN A 195 3.30 -5.20 -0.77
N CYS A 196 3.03 -6.49 -0.62
CA CYS A 196 1.74 -6.96 -0.14
C CYS A 196 1.71 -6.88 1.38
N ILE A 197 0.66 -6.29 1.95
CA ILE A 197 0.47 -6.23 3.40
C ILE A 197 0.10 -7.64 3.90
N PRO A 198 0.91 -8.27 4.77
CA PRO A 198 0.61 -9.61 5.26
C PRO A 198 -0.70 -9.65 6.06
N SER A 199 -1.50 -10.70 5.85
CA SER A 199 -2.80 -10.86 6.55
C SER A 199 -2.66 -10.92 8.07
N ASN A 200 -1.54 -11.46 8.55
CA ASN A 200 -1.22 -11.57 9.97
C ASN A 200 -0.75 -10.25 10.57
N TRP A 201 -0.12 -9.37 9.78
CA TRP A 201 0.17 -8.00 10.17
C TRP A 201 -1.12 -7.18 10.38
N LEU A 202 -2.17 -7.47 9.61
CA LEU A 202 -3.51 -6.88 9.78
C LEU A 202 -4.33 -7.51 10.91
N GLY A 203 -4.05 -8.78 11.25
CA GLY A 203 -4.79 -9.54 12.25
C GLY A 203 -4.21 -9.50 13.67
N ALA A 204 -2.89 -9.34 13.82
CA ALA A 204 -2.22 -9.39 15.12
C ALA A 204 -2.73 -8.28 16.05
N GLN A 205 -3.38 -8.59 17.17
CA GLN A 205 -3.74 -7.57 18.14
C GLN A 205 -2.50 -6.75 18.50
N MET A 206 -2.68 -5.44 18.68
CA MET A 206 -1.60 -4.52 19.00
C MET A 206 -0.89 -5.05 20.25
N GLU A 207 0.30 -5.62 20.08
CA GLU A 207 1.17 -6.01 21.20
C GLU A 207 1.47 -4.71 21.93
N SER A 208 0.66 -4.46 22.98
CA SER A 208 0.80 -3.32 23.86
C SER A 208 2.21 -3.35 24.41
N VAL A 209 2.97 -2.30 24.12
CA VAL A 209 4.22 -1.99 24.82
C VAL A 209 3.84 -1.67 26.27
N VAL A 210 3.69 -2.72 27.07
CA VAL A 210 3.63 -2.67 28.51
C VAL A 210 4.68 -3.64 29.02
N ASN A 211 5.46 -3.13 29.99
CA ASN A 211 6.60 -3.71 30.71
C ASN A 211 7.96 -3.57 29.99
N GLU A 212 8.96 -2.87 30.53
CA GLU A 212 9.42 -2.90 31.93
C GLU A 212 9.82 -1.52 32.48
N ARG A 213 9.10 -1.05 33.50
CA ARG A 213 9.66 -0.25 34.60
C ARG A 213 9.01 -0.71 35.89
N GLY A 214 9.73 -1.55 36.64
CA GLY A 214 9.35 -1.89 38.01
C GLY A 214 9.83 -3.28 38.40
N GLY A 215 11.04 -3.38 38.97
CA GLY A 215 11.46 -4.64 39.56
C GLY A 215 12.94 -4.81 39.92
N LYS A 216 13.56 -3.84 40.59
CA LYS A 216 14.33 -4.05 41.83
C LYS A 216 14.84 -2.73 42.40
#